data_AF-K2RX51-F1
#
_entry.id   AF-K2RX51-F1
#
_cell.length_a   1.000
_cell.length_b   1.000
_cell.length_c   1.000
_cell.angle_alpha   90.00
_cell.angle_beta   90.00
_cell.angle_gamma   90.00
#
_symmetry.space_group_name_H-M   'P 1'
#
loop_
_entity.id
_entity.type
_entity.pdbx_description
1 polymer ?
#
loop_
_entity_poly.entity_id
_entity_poly.type
_entity_poly.pdbx_seq_one_letter_code
_entity_poly.pdbx_strand_id
1 'polypeptide(L)'
;MAIISSFAIIRGLCLFHLTLAWYLLSAPRVVADQNLVFLFGEAMRIPEPTQFLKPNSATAFASIILALLGLSDLIAVSMDEEIAFPYWANNIPLRLMFLICLTGYTYAFKPAPGQSMFNRGVGDPLKNRLVFTFGFFECTLWFWAYVTLRDERSKFAERLLERRKREAELLRDD
;
A
#
# COMPACT_ATOMS: atom_id res chain seq x y z
N MET A 1 -0.49 -23.40 2.58
CA MET A 1 0.48 -23.26 1.47
C MET A 1 0.02 -22.06 0.66
N ALA A 2 0.73 -20.94 0.71
CA ALA A 2 0.42 -19.81 -0.15
C ALA A 2 1.01 -20.09 -1.54
N ILE A 3 0.21 -19.92 -2.60
CA ILE A 3 0.65 -20.08 -3.99
C ILE A 3 1.65 -18.97 -4.37
N ILE A 4 1.58 -17.83 -3.68
CA ILE A 4 2.39 -16.64 -3.92
C ILE A 4 3.08 -16.28 -2.60
N SER A 5 4.40 -16.04 -2.65
CA SER A 5 5.19 -15.65 -1.46
C SER A 5 4.87 -14.22 -1.03
N SER A 6 4.98 -13.93 0.28
CA SER A 6 4.77 -12.58 0.81
C SER A 6 5.64 -11.51 0.11
N PHE A 7 6.92 -11.81 -0.16
CA PHE A 7 7.81 -10.90 -0.88
C PHE A 7 7.44 -10.72 -2.35
N ALA A 8 6.81 -11.71 -3.00
CA ALA A 8 6.31 -11.55 -4.36
C ALA A 8 5.12 -10.57 -4.40
N ILE A 9 4.22 -10.65 -3.41
CA ILE A 9 3.11 -9.68 -3.25
C ILE A 9 3.67 -8.28 -3.03
N ILE A 10 4.64 -8.11 -2.12
CA ILE A 10 5.26 -6.82 -1.82
C ILE A 10 5.96 -6.24 -3.06
N ARG A 11 6.72 -7.05 -3.81
CA ARG A 11 7.34 -6.59 -5.08
C ARG A 11 6.29 -6.12 -6.10
N GLY A 12 5.17 -6.84 -6.22
CA GLY A 12 4.05 -6.44 -7.06
C GLY A 12 3.46 -5.09 -6.63
N LEU A 13 3.28 -4.88 -5.32
CA LEU A 13 2.87 -3.60 -4.74
C LEU A 13 3.87 -2.49 -5.05
N CYS A 14 5.18 -2.73 -4.95
CA CYS A 14 6.19 -1.71 -5.29
C CYS A 14 6.07 -1.27 -6.75
N LEU A 15 5.96 -2.22 -7.68
CA LEU A 15 5.77 -1.93 -9.10
C LEU A 15 4.45 -1.20 -9.36
N PHE A 16 3.38 -1.57 -8.64
CA PHE A 16 2.11 -0.85 -8.68
C PHE A 16 2.27 0.62 -8.22
N HIS A 17 3.00 0.89 -7.14
CA HIS A 17 3.26 2.27 -6.69
C HIS A 17 4.08 3.07 -7.71
N LEU A 18 5.11 2.46 -8.32
CA LEU A 18 5.93 3.12 -9.33
C LEU A 18 5.14 3.43 -10.61
N THR A 19 4.29 2.51 -11.05
CA THR A 19 3.40 2.75 -12.20
C THR A 19 2.36 3.82 -11.89
N LEU A 20 1.77 3.80 -10.70
CA LEU A 20 0.84 4.82 -10.25
C LEU A 20 1.49 6.21 -10.17
N ALA A 21 2.73 6.29 -9.67
CA ALA A 21 3.50 7.52 -9.65
C ALA A 21 3.70 8.09 -11.06
N TRP A 22 4.10 7.24 -12.02
CA TRP A 22 4.23 7.64 -13.42
C TRP A 22 2.92 8.19 -14.00
N TYR A 23 1.80 7.50 -13.78
CA TYR A 23 0.50 7.95 -14.28
C TYR A 23 0.01 9.23 -13.60
N LEU A 24 0.22 9.41 -12.29
CA LEU A 24 -0.16 10.65 -11.60
C LEU A 24 0.63 11.88 -12.07
N LEU A 25 1.87 11.67 -12.52
CA LEU A 25 2.71 12.72 -13.09
C LEU A 25 2.32 13.05 -14.53
N SER A 26 2.11 12.03 -15.36
CA SER A 26 1.90 12.19 -16.81
C SER A 26 0.43 12.41 -17.20
N ALA A 27 -0.48 11.61 -16.64
CA ALA A 27 -1.89 11.58 -17.00
C ALA A 27 -2.76 11.11 -15.81
N PRO A 28 -2.94 11.92 -14.76
CA PRO A 28 -3.65 11.53 -13.54
C PRO A 28 -5.11 11.12 -13.79
N ARG A 29 -5.69 11.61 -14.90
CA ARG A 29 -7.02 11.25 -15.35
C ARG A 29 -7.18 9.76 -15.60
N VAL A 30 -6.15 9.08 -16.13
CA VAL A 30 -6.19 7.65 -16.40
C VAL A 30 -6.42 6.85 -15.12
N VAL A 31 -5.93 7.35 -13.97
CA VAL A 31 -6.12 6.72 -12.66
C VAL A 31 -7.52 7.03 -12.12
N ALA A 32 -7.98 8.27 -12.27
CA ALA A 32 -9.30 8.70 -11.79
C ALA A 32 -10.47 8.03 -12.53
N ASP A 33 -10.29 7.74 -13.82
CA ASP A 33 -11.31 7.14 -14.70
C ASP A 33 -11.30 5.59 -14.67
N GLN A 34 -10.57 4.97 -13.74
CA GLN A 34 -10.57 3.51 -13.58
C GLN A 34 -11.93 2.98 -13.13
N ASN A 35 -12.39 1.88 -13.73
CA ASN A 35 -13.66 1.24 -13.39
C ASN A 35 -13.77 0.90 -11.89
N LEU A 36 -12.67 0.50 -11.25
CA LEU A 36 -12.64 0.22 -9.81
C LEU A 36 -12.93 1.49 -8.99
N VAL A 37 -12.33 2.63 -9.36
CA VAL A 37 -12.53 3.91 -8.67
C VAL A 37 -13.97 4.38 -8.81
N PHE A 38 -14.56 4.21 -9.98
CA PHE A 38 -15.97 4.51 -10.22
C PHE A 38 -16.88 3.58 -9.41
N LEU A 39 -16.69 2.26 -9.49
CA LEU A 39 -17.53 1.27 -8.83
C LEU A 39 -17.53 1.44 -7.31
N PHE A 40 -16.36 1.55 -6.68
CA PHE A 40 -16.25 1.76 -5.24
C PHE A 40 -16.74 3.15 -4.80
N GLY A 41 -16.47 4.17 -5.61
CA GLY A 41 -16.94 5.53 -5.37
C GLY A 41 -18.47 5.62 -5.33
N GLU A 42 -19.14 5.05 -6.33
CA GLU A 42 -20.61 5.01 -6.40
C GLU A 42 -21.21 4.14 -5.31
N ALA A 43 -20.65 2.94 -5.07
CA ALA A 43 -21.12 2.05 -4.00
C ALA A 43 -21.06 2.73 -2.62
N MET A 44 -20.03 3.53 -2.36
CA MET A 44 -19.84 4.23 -1.10
C MET A 44 -20.43 5.65 -1.08
N ARG A 45 -21.01 6.11 -2.20
CA ARG A 45 -21.53 7.46 -2.42
C ARG A 45 -20.49 8.56 -2.11
N ILE A 46 -19.26 8.37 -2.58
CA ILE A 46 -18.15 9.31 -2.40
C ILE A 46 -18.00 10.14 -3.69
N PRO A 47 -17.88 11.48 -3.59
CA PRO A 47 -17.88 12.35 -4.76
C PRO A 47 -16.64 12.18 -5.65
N GLU A 48 -16.81 12.60 -6.90
CA GLU A 48 -15.80 12.59 -7.95
C GLU A 48 -14.60 13.51 -7.65
N PRO A 49 -13.35 13.05 -7.87
CA PRO A 49 -12.16 13.89 -7.79
C PRO A 49 -12.12 14.91 -8.94
N THR A 50 -12.41 16.18 -8.65
CA THR A 50 -12.24 17.26 -9.64
C THR A 50 -10.77 17.63 -9.88
N GLN A 51 -9.90 17.37 -8.90
CA GLN A 51 -8.48 17.75 -8.94
C GLN A 51 -7.60 16.78 -9.74
N PHE A 52 -8.10 15.60 -10.14
CA PHE A 52 -7.29 14.59 -10.84
C PHE A 52 -7.50 14.57 -12.36
N LEU A 53 -8.28 15.50 -12.90
CA LEU A 53 -8.57 15.61 -14.34
C LEU A 53 -7.37 16.06 -15.18
N LYS A 54 -6.45 16.83 -14.58
CA LYS A 54 -5.22 17.32 -15.22
C LYS A 54 -4.05 17.32 -14.25
N PRO A 55 -2.80 17.19 -14.72
CA PRO A 55 -1.62 17.33 -13.88
C PRO A 55 -1.65 18.66 -13.11
N ASN A 56 -1.41 18.60 -11.82
CA ASN A 56 -1.30 19.77 -10.95
C ASN A 56 -0.23 19.54 -9.87
N SER A 57 0.03 20.55 -9.05
CA SER A 57 1.04 20.46 -7.99
C SER A 57 0.77 19.33 -6.98
N ALA A 58 -0.50 19.02 -6.69
CA ALA A 58 -0.86 17.95 -5.76
C ALA A 58 -0.60 16.56 -6.36
N THR A 59 -0.97 16.32 -7.63
CA THR A 59 -0.70 15.04 -8.30
C THR A 59 0.79 14.84 -8.55
N ALA A 60 1.51 15.92 -8.90
CA ALA A 60 2.97 15.89 -9.03
C ALA A 60 3.64 15.57 -7.69
N PHE A 61 3.24 16.22 -6.59
CA PHE A 61 3.82 15.92 -5.28
C PHE A 61 3.48 14.50 -4.80
N ALA A 62 2.22 14.07 -4.98
CA ALA A 62 1.82 12.70 -4.69
C ALA A 62 2.62 11.67 -5.51
N SER A 63 2.92 11.97 -6.78
CA SER A 63 3.74 11.10 -7.63
C SER A 63 5.15 10.93 -7.08
N ILE A 64 5.75 12.00 -6.56
CA ILE A 64 7.09 11.95 -5.97
C ILE A 64 7.07 11.09 -4.70
N ILE A 65 6.07 11.28 -3.83
CA ILE A 65 5.91 10.48 -2.61
C ILE A 65 5.72 9.00 -2.95
N LEU A 66 4.84 8.67 -3.91
CA LEU A 66 4.60 7.30 -4.32
C LEU A 66 5.81 6.67 -4.99
N ALA A 67 6.57 7.43 -5.78
CA ALA A 67 7.83 6.95 -6.36
C ALA A 67 8.87 6.66 -5.28
N LEU A 68 9.00 7.56 -4.29
CA LEU A 68 9.90 7.38 -3.16
C LEU A 68 9.51 6.13 -2.35
N LEU A 69 8.23 5.95 -2.03
CA LEU A 69 7.72 4.78 -1.32
C LEU A 69 7.93 3.50 -2.12
N GLY A 70 7.56 3.49 -3.41
CA GLY A 70 7.72 2.32 -4.28
C GLY A 70 9.19 1.91 -4.43
N LEU A 71 10.10 2.87 -4.56
CA LEU A 71 11.53 2.60 -4.67
C LEU A 71 12.14 2.14 -3.32
N SER A 72 11.79 2.81 -2.22
CA SER A 72 12.27 2.41 -0.88
C SER A 72 11.85 0.99 -0.54
N ASP A 73 10.61 0.64 -0.88
CA ASP A 73 10.04 -0.68 -0.61
C ASP A 73 10.66 -1.74 -1.50
N LEU A 74 10.93 -1.41 -2.77
CA LEU A 74 11.61 -2.31 -3.70
C LEU A 74 13.04 -2.63 -3.22
N ILE A 75 13.74 -1.65 -2.65
CA ILE A 75 15.06 -1.87 -2.05
C ILE A 75 14.92 -2.71 -0.77
N ALA A 76 13.97 -2.39 0.10
CA ALA A 76 13.76 -3.11 1.36
C ALA A 76 13.38 -4.58 1.16
N VAL A 77 12.59 -4.91 0.14
CA VAL A 77 12.24 -6.30 -0.21
C VAL A 77 13.35 -7.03 -0.98
N SER A 78 14.39 -6.31 -1.41
CA SER A 78 15.58 -6.88 -2.06
C SER A 78 16.71 -7.17 -1.07
N MET A 79 16.54 -6.84 0.21
CA MET A 79 17.46 -7.22 1.28
C MET A 79 17.43 -8.74 1.50
N ASP A 80 18.45 -9.24 2.20
CA ASP A 80 18.48 -10.65 2.61
C ASP A 80 17.25 -11.01 3.47
N GLU A 81 16.77 -12.26 3.32
CA GLU A 81 15.56 -12.74 3.98
C GLU A 81 15.63 -12.56 5.52
N GLU A 82 16.82 -12.69 6.11
CA GLU A 82 17.02 -12.53 7.56
C GLU A 82 16.77 -11.10 8.07
N ILE A 83 16.97 -10.09 7.21
CA ILE A 83 16.76 -8.68 7.53
C ILE A 83 15.38 -8.23 7.06
N ALA A 84 14.98 -8.65 5.86
CA ALA A 84 13.71 -8.28 5.26
C ALA A 84 12.53 -8.81 6.08
N PHE A 85 12.60 -10.06 6.56
CA PHE A 85 11.50 -10.68 7.30
C PHE A 85 11.10 -9.90 8.57
N PRO A 86 12.01 -9.62 9.54
CA PRO A 86 11.65 -8.84 10.72
C PRO A 86 11.30 -7.38 10.40
N TYR A 87 11.92 -6.79 9.37
CA TYR A 87 11.57 -5.44 8.91
C TYR A 87 10.09 -5.36 8.47
N TRP A 88 9.68 -6.24 7.54
CA TRP A 88 8.32 -6.26 7.01
C TRP A 88 7.30 -6.71 8.05
N ALA A 89 7.66 -7.62 8.96
CA ALA A 89 6.78 -8.07 10.04
C ALA A 89 6.36 -6.92 10.97
N ASN A 90 7.24 -5.93 11.18
CA ASN A 90 6.95 -4.75 12.01
C ASN A 90 6.38 -3.59 11.18
N ASN A 91 6.79 -3.43 9.92
CA ASN A 91 6.37 -2.30 9.10
C ASN A 91 4.94 -2.44 8.55
N ILE A 92 4.54 -3.65 8.15
CA ILE A 92 3.20 -3.89 7.55
C ILE A 92 2.04 -3.53 8.49
N PRO A 93 2.04 -3.92 9.79
CA PRO A 93 0.98 -3.52 10.71
C PRO A 93 0.82 -2.01 10.86
N LEU A 94 1.93 -1.26 10.88
CA LEU A 94 1.91 0.20 10.96
C LEU A 94 1.29 0.83 9.71
N ARG A 95 1.65 0.32 8.53
CA ARG A 95 1.03 0.75 7.26
C ARG A 95 -0.46 0.46 7.22
N LEU A 96 -0.86 -0.74 7.64
CA LEU A 96 -2.27 -1.13 7.72
C LEU A 96 -3.04 -0.21 8.66
N MET A 97 -2.50 0.09 9.84
CA MET A 97 -3.13 1.03 10.77
C MET A 97 -3.34 2.40 10.11
N PHE A 98 -2.32 2.93 9.45
CA PHE A 98 -2.42 4.22 8.74
C PHE A 98 -3.48 4.19 7.63
N LEU A 99 -3.45 3.16 6.77
CA LEU A 99 -4.37 3.03 5.64
C LEU A 99 -5.81 2.79 6.09
N ILE A 100 -6.04 2.03 7.17
CA ILE A 100 -7.37 1.84 7.77
C ILE A 100 -7.89 3.17 8.31
N CYS A 101 -7.04 3.94 9.02
CA CYS A 101 -7.42 5.26 9.50
C CYS A 101 -7.75 6.22 8.35
N LEU A 102 -6.96 6.23 7.28
CA LEU A 102 -7.20 7.06 6.09
C LEU A 102 -8.52 6.67 5.38
N THR A 103 -8.72 5.37 5.16
CA THR A 103 -9.94 4.85 4.51
C THR A 103 -11.17 5.08 5.39
N GLY A 104 -11.04 4.88 6.70
CA GLY A 104 -12.08 5.17 7.68
C GLY A 104 -12.42 6.66 7.73
N TYR A 105 -11.42 7.55 7.68
CA TYR A 105 -11.62 9.00 7.65
C TYR A 105 -12.39 9.44 6.40
N THR A 106 -11.97 8.98 5.22
CA THR A 106 -12.63 9.32 3.96
C THR A 106 -14.07 8.83 3.91
N TYR A 107 -14.36 7.67 4.50
CA TYR A 107 -15.72 7.14 4.61
C TYR A 107 -16.58 7.87 5.65
N ALA A 108 -16.06 8.10 6.86
CA ALA A 108 -16.83 8.68 7.97
C ALA A 108 -17.14 10.16 7.77
N PHE A 109 -16.22 10.92 7.15
CA PHE A 109 -16.35 12.36 6.96
C PHE A 109 -16.79 12.75 5.54
N LYS A 110 -17.35 11.80 4.77
CA LYS A 110 -17.86 12.07 3.41
C LYS A 110 -18.98 13.11 3.43
N PRO A 111 -19.06 14.00 2.42
CA PRO A 111 -20.12 14.99 2.36
C PRO A 111 -21.49 14.33 2.18
N ALA A 112 -22.50 14.80 2.90
CA ALA A 112 -23.87 14.31 2.74
C ALA A 112 -24.41 14.70 1.35
N PRO A 113 -25.29 13.88 0.73
CA PRO A 113 -25.91 14.21 -0.55
C PRO A 113 -26.64 15.56 -0.44
N GLY A 114 -26.25 16.55 -1.24
CA GLY A 114 -26.87 17.89 -1.25
C GLY A 114 -26.28 18.92 -0.29
N GLN A 115 -25.25 18.60 0.51
CA GLN A 115 -24.50 19.63 1.24
C GLN A 115 -23.59 20.41 0.28
N SER A 116 -23.70 21.75 0.31
CA SER A 116 -22.84 22.62 -0.48
C SER A 116 -21.40 22.58 0.03
N MET A 117 -20.46 22.71 -0.90
CA MET A 117 -18.99 22.69 -0.73
C MET A 117 -18.44 23.86 0.11
N PHE A 118 -19.28 24.54 0.91
CA PHE A 118 -18.95 25.78 1.61
C PHE A 118 -18.30 25.57 2.98
N ASN A 119 -18.27 24.35 3.52
CA ASN A 119 -17.56 24.05 4.75
C ASN A 119 -16.23 23.33 4.43
N ARG A 120 -15.30 24.06 3.79
CA ARG A 120 -13.96 23.58 3.43
C ARG A 120 -13.10 23.39 4.68
N GLY A 121 -13.29 22.29 5.38
CA GLY A 121 -12.38 21.85 6.44
C GLY A 121 -11.00 21.47 5.88
N VAL A 122 -9.99 21.42 6.74
CA VAL A 122 -8.56 21.18 6.42
C VAL A 122 -8.26 19.82 5.75
N GLY A 123 -9.26 18.96 5.52
CA GLY A 123 -9.12 17.65 4.85
C GLY A 123 -10.05 17.44 3.65
N ASP A 124 -10.75 18.48 3.17
CA ASP A 124 -11.72 18.36 2.08
C ASP A 124 -11.13 17.74 0.78
N PRO A 125 -9.89 18.08 0.36
CA PRO A 125 -9.28 17.46 -0.81
C PRO A 125 -9.04 15.93 -0.68
N LEU A 126 -8.97 15.40 0.55
CA LEU A 126 -8.75 13.97 0.79
C LEU A 126 -10.04 13.15 0.64
N LYS A 127 -11.21 13.78 0.71
CA LYS A 127 -12.52 13.12 0.72
C LYS A 127 -13.03 12.84 -0.70
N ASN A 128 -12.25 12.12 -1.49
CA ASN A 128 -12.60 11.81 -2.87
C ASN A 128 -12.57 10.31 -3.14
N ARG A 129 -13.32 9.85 -4.16
CA ARG A 129 -13.43 8.42 -4.48
C ARG A 129 -12.10 7.77 -4.85
N LEU A 130 -11.14 8.52 -5.39
CA LEU A 130 -9.80 8.01 -5.73
C LEU A 130 -9.02 7.65 -4.46
N VAL A 131 -8.92 8.58 -3.50
CA VAL A 131 -8.20 8.38 -2.23
C VAL A 131 -8.84 7.25 -1.41
N PHE A 132 -10.17 7.19 -1.38
CA PHE A 132 -10.87 6.07 -0.73
C PHE A 132 -10.54 4.74 -1.41
N THR A 133 -10.66 4.65 -2.73
CA THR A 133 -10.41 3.40 -3.47
C THR A 133 -8.96 2.97 -3.35
N PHE A 134 -8.02 3.91 -3.45
CA PHE A 134 -6.59 3.66 -3.23
C PHE A 134 -6.34 3.12 -1.83
N GLY A 135 -6.83 3.81 -0.79
CA GLY A 135 -6.68 3.39 0.60
C GLY A 135 -7.27 2.01 0.88
N PHE A 136 -8.47 1.74 0.38
CA PHE A 136 -9.16 0.46 0.54
C PHE A 136 -8.44 -0.69 -0.18
N PHE A 137 -7.99 -0.45 -1.42
CA PHE A 137 -7.27 -1.45 -2.21
C PHE A 137 -5.90 -1.75 -1.61
N GLU A 138 -5.16 -0.71 -1.22
CA GLU A 138 -3.89 -0.85 -0.48
C GLU A 138 -4.09 -1.59 0.84
N CYS A 139 -5.13 -1.29 1.63
CA CYS A 139 -5.43 -2.04 2.85
C CYS A 139 -5.59 -3.54 2.56
N THR A 140 -6.34 -3.86 1.50
CA THR A 140 -6.64 -5.25 1.14
C THR A 140 -5.37 -5.99 0.73
N LEU A 141 -4.53 -5.38 -0.11
CA LEU A 141 -3.28 -5.98 -0.56
C LEU A 141 -2.25 -6.10 0.56
N TRP A 142 -2.08 -5.08 1.41
CA TRP A 142 -1.19 -5.16 2.57
C TRP A 142 -1.67 -6.15 3.61
N PHE A 143 -2.99 -6.30 3.77
CA PHE A 143 -3.56 -7.30 4.68
C PHE A 143 -3.28 -8.70 4.16
N TRP A 144 -3.41 -8.91 2.85
CA TRP A 144 -3.04 -10.17 2.23
C TRP A 144 -1.54 -10.49 2.36
N ALA A 145 -0.68 -9.49 2.16
CA ALA A 145 0.77 -9.61 2.38
C ALA A 145 1.08 -9.95 3.85
N TYR A 146 0.38 -9.32 4.80
CA TYR A 146 0.54 -9.57 6.24
C TYR A 146 0.19 -11.01 6.61
N VAL A 147 -0.99 -11.50 6.19
CA VAL A 147 -1.43 -12.88 6.47
C VAL A 147 -0.43 -13.88 5.89
N THR A 148 0.00 -13.65 4.64
CA THR A 148 0.97 -14.53 3.97
C THR A 148 2.33 -14.53 4.69
N LEU A 149 2.83 -13.36 5.10
CA LEU A 149 4.08 -13.24 5.85
C LEU A 149 3.97 -13.95 7.22
N ARG A 150 2.82 -13.84 7.88
CA ARG A 150 2.57 -14.50 9.17
C ARG A 150 2.56 -16.02 9.03
N ASP A 151 1.99 -16.54 7.95
CA ASP A 151 2.02 -17.98 7.63
C ASP A 151 3.45 -18.47 7.31
N GLU A 152 4.25 -17.63 6.65
CA GLU A 152 5.65 -17.94 6.33
C GLU A 152 6.58 -17.88 7.56
N ARG A 153 6.19 -17.15 8.61
CA ARG A 153 6.98 -16.96 9.84
C ARG A 153 7.43 -18.27 10.48
N SER A 154 6.52 -19.22 10.64
CA SER A 154 6.85 -20.50 11.29
C SER A 154 7.89 -21.29 10.49
N LYS A 155 7.73 -21.30 9.15
CA LYS A 155 8.67 -21.97 8.25
C LYS A 155 10.03 -21.28 8.23
N PHE A 156 10.05 -19.96 8.29
CA PHE A 156 11.28 -19.19 8.36
C PHE A 156 12.06 -19.48 9.66
N ALA A 157 11.37 -19.55 10.80
CA ALA A 157 11.99 -19.88 12.08
C ALA A 157 12.64 -21.27 12.08
N GLU A 158 11.98 -22.27 11.48
CA GLU A 158 12.55 -23.62 11.32
C GLU A 158 13.81 -23.60 10.44
N ARG A 159 13.77 -22.95 9.27
CA ARG A 159 14.93 -22.82 8.37
C ARG A 159 16.12 -22.13 9.03
N LEU A 160 15.86 -21.08 9.82
CA LEU A 160 16.90 -20.33 10.52
C LEU A 160 17.57 -21.18 11.62
N LEU A 161 16.79 -21.98 12.35
CA LEU A 161 17.32 -22.92 13.35
C LEU A 161 18.18 -24.00 12.70
N GLU A 162 17.76 -24.55 11.57
CA GLU A 162 18.55 -25.54 10.83
C GLU A 162 19.88 -24.98 10.33
N ARG A 163 19.89 -23.75 9.80
CA ARG A 163 21.12 -23.07 9.38
C ARG A 163 22.10 -22.90 10.54
N ARG A 164 21.62 -22.39 11.68
CA ARG A 164 22.46 -22.21 12.88
C ARG A 164 23.00 -23.52 13.44
N LYS A 165 22.23 -24.61 13.37
CA LYS A 165 22.71 -25.95 13.77
C LYS A 165 23.85 -26.42 12.88
N ARG A 166 23.71 -26.27 11.55
CA ARG A 166 24.77 -26.64 10.59
C ARG A 166 26.03 -25.81 10.81
N GLU A 167 25.90 -24.50 11.04
CA GLU A 167 27.05 -23.63 11.35
C GLU A 167 27.74 -24.06 12.65
N ALA A 168 26.98 -24.42 13.69
CA ALA A 168 27.55 -24.91 14.95
C ALA A 168 28.22 -26.29 14.82
N GLU A 169 27.73 -27.17 13.95
CA GLU A 169 28.37 -28.45 13.63
C GLU A 169 29.69 -28.24 12.89
N LEU A 170 29.72 -27.35 11.89
CA LEU A 170 30.94 -27.00 11.16
C LEU A 170 32.03 -26.42 12.07
N LEU A 171 31.65 -25.51 12.99
CA LEU A 171 32.59 -24.92 13.96
C LEU A 171 33.08 -25.91 15.04
N ARG A 172 32.43 -27.07 15.19
CA ARG A 172 32.85 -28.10 16.16
C ARG A 172 33.86 -29.08 15.56
N ASP A 173 33.88 -29.19 14.24
CA ASP A 173 34.72 -30.15 13.50
C ASP A 173 36.05 -29.51 13.02
N ASP A 174 36.21 -28.19 13.13
CA ASP A 174 37.46 -27.41 12.96
C ASP A 174 38.23 -27.25 14.29
#